data_AF-A0A4Q1RT17-F1
#
_entry.id   AF-A0A4Q1RT17-F1
#
_cell.length_a   1.000
_cell.length_b   1.000
_cell.length_c   1.000
_cell.angle_alpha   90.00
_cell.angle_beta   90.00
_cell.angle_gamma   90.00
#
_symmetry.space_group_name_H-M   'P 1'
#
loop_
_entity.id
_entity.type
_entity.pdbx_description
1 polymer ?
#
loop_
_entity_poly.entity_id
_entity_poly.type
_entity_poly.pdbx_seq_one_letter_code
_entity_poly.pdbx_strand_id
1 'polypeptide(L)'
;MATPTPVEPMSAGPACALCGEPAVVQWRRRLTDEEFAQVLEAEQERRDEATLLADPAQPPVFGPMPQPSDYTTAVYACADHGIGIDLAALVHRKTCTAPQTADLPECDCTPEPPPPPDEELIRTAAPRLPAGWHTA
;
A
#
# COMPACT_ATOMS: atom_id res chain seq x y z
N MET A 1 40.75 -21.14 20.50
CA MET A 1 39.47 -20.55 20.94
C MET A 1 39.08 -19.53 19.90
N ALA A 2 38.08 -19.81 19.06
CA ALA A 2 37.65 -18.89 18.02
C ALA A 2 36.74 -17.81 18.63
N THR A 3 37.08 -16.55 18.40
CA THR A 3 36.25 -15.41 18.79
C THR A 3 34.95 -15.45 18.00
N PRO A 4 33.76 -15.32 18.62
CA PRO A 4 32.52 -15.24 17.87
C PRO A 4 32.55 -14.01 16.95
N THR A 5 32.22 -14.23 15.67
CA THR A 5 32.06 -13.17 14.68
C THR A 5 30.92 -12.24 15.12
N PRO A 6 31.11 -10.90 15.09
CA PRO A 6 30.03 -9.96 15.35
C PRO A 6 28.89 -10.22 14.36
N VAL A 7 27.68 -10.44 14.89
CA VAL A 7 26.47 -10.48 14.05
C VAL A 7 26.25 -9.05 13.57
N GLU A 8 26.34 -8.82 12.27
CA GLU A 8 25.93 -7.54 11.67
C GLU A 8 24.51 -7.21 12.16
N PRO A 9 24.24 -5.99 12.65
CA PRO A 9 22.89 -5.63 13.02
C PRO A 9 22.04 -5.74 11.76
N MET A 10 21.09 -6.67 11.78
CA MET A 10 20.05 -6.75 10.75
C MET A 10 19.53 -5.33 10.55
N SER A 11 19.49 -4.84 9.30
CA SER A 11 18.95 -3.51 8.99
C SER A 11 17.70 -3.29 9.82
N ALA A 12 17.71 -2.25 10.65
CA ALA A 12 16.56 -1.88 11.45
C ALA A 12 15.36 -1.88 10.48
N GLY A 13 14.37 -2.74 10.76
CA GLY A 13 13.17 -2.85 9.95
C GLY A 13 12.45 -1.49 9.85
N PRO A 14 11.33 -1.43 9.13
CA PRO A 14 10.55 -0.20 9.08
C PRO A 14 10.27 0.32 10.50
N ALA A 15 10.43 1.62 10.68
CA ALA A 15 10.21 2.30 11.95
C ALA A 15 8.80 2.88 12.00
N CYS A 16 8.28 3.03 13.21
CA CYS A 16 7.06 3.76 13.45
C CYS A 16 7.21 5.19 12.90
N ALA A 17 6.30 5.61 12.03
CA ALA A 17 6.35 6.93 11.40
C ALA A 17 6.21 8.10 12.40
N LEU A 18 5.81 7.81 13.64
CA LEU A 18 5.59 8.81 14.69
C LEU A 18 6.75 8.89 15.69
N CYS A 19 7.20 7.75 16.22
CA CYS A 19 8.21 7.73 17.29
C CYS A 19 9.55 7.08 16.91
N GLY A 20 9.65 6.45 15.73
CA GLY A 20 10.89 5.80 15.29
C GLY A 20 11.15 4.41 15.91
N GLU A 21 10.34 3.95 16.86
CA GLU A 21 10.42 2.59 17.41
C GLU A 21 10.20 1.53 16.32
N PRO A 22 10.70 0.29 16.47
CA PRO A 22 10.48 -0.78 15.50
C PRO A 22 8.99 -0.97 15.21
N ALA A 23 8.63 -0.94 13.93
CA ALA A 23 7.25 -1.16 13.53
C ALA A 23 6.90 -2.64 13.65
N VAL A 24 5.69 -2.90 14.16
CA VAL A 24 5.12 -4.26 14.28
C VAL A 24 3.78 -4.38 13.55
N VAL A 25 3.21 -3.26 13.09
CA VAL A 25 2.02 -3.22 12.24
C VAL A 25 2.22 -2.27 11.07
N GLN A 26 1.43 -2.48 10.02
CA GLN A 26 1.34 -1.57 8.88
C GLN A 26 -0.10 -1.46 8.38
N TRP A 27 -0.43 -0.36 7.73
CA TRP A 27 -1.64 -0.19 6.94
C TRP A 27 -1.35 0.61 5.66
N ARG A 28 -2.37 0.81 4.81
CA ARG A 28 -2.24 1.54 3.55
C ARG A 28 -2.99 2.87 3.59
N ARG A 29 -2.39 3.91 3.01
CA ARG A 29 -3.07 5.17 2.70
C ARG A 29 -2.86 5.57 1.25
N ARG A 30 -3.75 6.41 0.70
CA ARG A 30 -3.52 7.11 -0.56
C ARG A 30 -2.29 8.00 -0.47
N LEU A 31 -1.65 8.24 -1.61
CA LEU A 31 -0.57 9.22 -1.69
C LEU A 31 -1.10 10.63 -1.46
N THR A 32 -0.28 11.49 -0.85
CA THR A 32 -0.51 12.94 -0.88
C THR A 32 -0.41 13.45 -2.31
N ASP A 33 -0.91 14.66 -2.57
CA ASP A 33 -0.83 15.24 -3.92
C ASP A 33 0.62 15.44 -4.36
N GLU A 34 1.51 15.75 -3.41
CA GLU A 34 2.95 15.89 -3.64
C GLU A 34 3.61 14.53 -3.94
N GLU A 35 3.33 13.51 -3.13
CA GLU A 35 3.82 12.14 -3.37
C GLU A 35 3.34 11.61 -4.74
N PHE A 36 2.08 11.89 -5.11
CA PHE A 36 1.55 11.49 -6.39
C PHE A 36 2.13 12.29 -7.56
N ALA A 37 2.42 13.58 -7.37
CA ALA A 37 3.11 14.38 -8.38
C ALA A 37 4.50 13.80 -8.71
N GLN A 38 5.24 13.30 -7.72
CA GLN A 38 6.51 12.61 -7.92
C GLN A 38 6.35 11.32 -8.74
N VAL A 39 5.26 10.56 -8.50
CA VAL A 39 4.93 9.37 -9.31
C VAL A 39 4.66 9.76 -10.76
N LEU A 40 3.91 10.84 -10.99
CA LEU A 40 3.63 11.32 -12.34
C LEU A 40 4.88 11.80 -13.06
N GLU A 41 5.76 12.51 -12.37
CA GLU A 41 7.05 12.97 -12.90
C GLU A 41 7.93 11.79 -13.32
N ALA A 42 8.10 10.81 -12.42
CA ALA A 42 8.87 9.60 -12.72
C ALA A 42 8.28 8.77 -13.87
N GLU A 43 6.95 8.68 -13.95
CA GLU A 43 6.28 7.99 -15.05
C GLU A 43 6.45 8.73 -16.38
N GLN A 44 6.41 10.07 -16.37
CA GLN A 44 6.67 10.88 -17.55
C GLN A 44 8.12 10.72 -18.03
N GLU A 45 9.09 10.81 -17.13
CA GLU A 45 10.51 10.61 -17.44
C GLU A 45 10.75 9.24 -18.08
N ARG A 46 10.16 8.19 -17.51
CA ARG A 46 10.24 6.82 -18.06
C ARG A 46 9.66 6.71 -19.47
N ARG A 47 8.53 7.38 -19.75
CA ARG A 47 7.91 7.42 -21.09
C ARG A 47 8.75 8.21 -22.08
N ASP A 48 9.35 9.31 -21.64
CA ASP A 48 10.22 10.14 -22.47
C ASP A 48 11.50 9.38 -22.84
N GLU A 49 12.14 8.73 -21.86
CA GLU A 49 13.31 7.86 -22.11
C GLU A 49 12.97 6.73 -23.08
N ALA A 50 11.84 6.04 -22.88
CA ALA A 50 11.39 4.99 -23.77
C ALA A 50 11.13 5.50 -25.20
N THR A 51 10.65 6.73 -25.34
CA THR A 51 10.44 7.36 -26.65
C THR A 51 11.76 7.72 -27.32
N LEU A 52 12.75 8.23 -26.57
CA LEU A 52 14.08 8.56 -27.08
C LEU A 52 14.85 7.33 -27.58
N LEU A 53 14.68 6.19 -26.91
CA LEU A 53 15.36 4.94 -27.26
C LEU A 53 14.66 4.14 -28.35
N ALA A 54 13.41 4.44 -28.66
CA ALA A 54 12.61 3.66 -29.60
C ALA A 54 13.06 3.86 -31.06
N ASP A 55 12.82 2.83 -31.88
CA ASP A 55 12.91 2.94 -33.33
C ASP A 55 11.85 3.95 -33.82
N PRO A 56 12.23 5.01 -34.55
CA PRO A 56 11.27 5.97 -35.10
C PRO A 56 10.18 5.35 -35.98
N ALA A 57 10.45 4.20 -36.62
CA ALA A 57 9.46 3.48 -37.42
C ALA A 57 8.43 2.71 -36.58
N GLN A 58 8.71 2.50 -35.29
CA GLN A 58 7.83 1.79 -34.36
C GLN A 58 7.85 2.46 -32.96
N PRO A 59 7.12 3.58 -32.80
CA PRO A 59 7.05 4.26 -31.52
C PRO A 59 6.36 3.41 -30.45
N PRO A 60 6.72 3.58 -29.17
CA PRO A 60 6.11 2.85 -28.08
C PRO A 60 4.65 3.29 -27.88
N VAL A 61 3.79 2.32 -27.56
CA VAL A 61 2.40 2.59 -27.16
C VAL A 61 2.34 2.56 -25.65
N PHE A 62 1.94 3.68 -25.05
CA PHE A 62 1.72 3.78 -23.61
C PHE A 62 0.24 3.66 -23.28
N GLY A 63 -0.06 3.08 -22.11
CA GLY A 63 -1.39 3.12 -21.52
C GLY A 63 -1.76 4.53 -21.02
N PRO A 64 -2.94 4.67 -20.38
CA PRO A 64 -3.32 5.93 -19.75
C PRO A 64 -2.29 6.38 -18.71
N MET A 65 -2.28 7.68 -18.39
CA MET A 65 -1.51 8.14 -17.23
C MET A 65 -2.13 7.59 -15.95
N PRO A 66 -1.30 7.19 -14.97
CA PRO A 66 -1.81 6.69 -13.71
C PRO A 66 -2.69 7.73 -13.00
N GLN A 67 -3.65 7.27 -12.21
CA GLN A 67 -4.56 8.10 -11.43
C GLN A 67 -4.22 8.04 -9.93
N PRO A 68 -4.59 9.06 -9.13
CA PRO A 68 -4.32 9.05 -7.69
C PRO A 68 -4.91 7.84 -6.96
N SER A 69 -6.05 7.33 -7.44
CA SER A 69 -6.72 6.13 -6.92
C SER A 69 -5.98 4.82 -7.18
N ASP A 70 -4.92 4.84 -7.99
CA ASP A 70 -4.17 3.63 -8.34
C ASP A 70 -3.03 3.36 -7.35
N TYR A 71 -2.70 4.33 -6.49
CA TYR A 71 -1.54 4.25 -5.61
C TYR A 71 -1.92 4.28 -4.14
N THR A 72 -1.15 3.53 -3.37
CA THR A 72 -1.13 3.58 -1.92
C THR A 72 0.31 3.49 -1.43
N THR A 73 0.58 4.05 -0.25
CA THR A 73 1.82 3.84 0.48
C THR A 73 1.55 3.14 1.79
N ALA A 74 2.54 2.40 2.29
CA ALA A 74 2.48 1.79 3.60
C ALA A 74 2.76 2.84 4.68
N VAL A 75 1.97 2.80 5.75
CA VAL A 75 2.26 3.50 6.99
C VAL A 75 2.61 2.44 8.02
N TYR A 76 3.75 2.62 8.68
CA TYR A 76 4.30 1.69 9.65
C TYR A 76 4.16 2.26 11.07
N ALA A 77 3.80 1.41 12.03
CA ALA A 77 3.68 1.82 13.42
C ALA A 77 4.14 0.74 14.42
N CYS A 78 4.55 1.20 15.60
CA CYS A 78 4.82 0.34 16.74
C CYS A 78 3.49 -0.13 17.37
N ALA A 79 3.57 -0.98 18.40
CA ALA A 79 2.38 -1.52 19.08
C ALA A 79 1.50 -0.39 19.67
N ASP A 80 2.11 0.64 20.24
CA ASP A 80 1.41 1.76 20.89
C ASP A 80 0.75 2.72 19.89
N HIS A 81 1.26 2.77 18.65
CA HIS A 81 0.75 3.63 17.58
C HIS A 81 0.02 2.85 16.47
N GLY A 82 -0.25 1.57 16.70
CA GLY A 82 -0.91 0.72 15.72
C GLY A 82 -2.41 1.00 15.56
N ILE A 83 -3.04 0.32 14.62
CA ILE A 83 -4.51 0.28 14.49
C ILE A 83 -4.97 -1.18 14.54
N GLY A 84 -6.25 -1.40 14.84
CA GLY A 84 -6.85 -2.74 14.80
C GLY A 84 -6.82 -3.35 13.40
N ILE A 85 -6.84 -4.67 13.33
CA ILE A 85 -6.72 -5.44 12.07
C ILE A 85 -7.78 -5.06 11.02
N ASP A 86 -9.02 -4.80 11.44
CA ASP A 86 -10.10 -4.43 10.54
C ASP A 86 -9.86 -3.07 9.88
N LEU A 87 -9.30 -2.10 10.64
CA LEU A 87 -8.94 -0.80 10.10
C LEU A 87 -7.67 -0.86 9.23
N ALA A 88 -6.73 -1.75 9.56
CA ALA A 88 -5.53 -1.98 8.75
C ALA A 88 -5.84 -2.61 7.38
N ALA A 89 -6.97 -3.32 7.26
CA ALA A 89 -7.43 -3.92 6.01
C ALA A 89 -7.99 -2.89 5.00
N LEU A 90 -8.34 -1.68 5.44
CA LEU A 90 -8.89 -0.64 4.58
C LEU A 90 -7.79 0.28 4.02
N VAL A 91 -8.09 0.93 2.89
CA VAL A 91 -7.24 2.01 2.38
C VAL A 91 -7.67 3.32 3.00
N HIS A 92 -6.73 4.04 3.59
CA HIS A 92 -6.98 5.31 4.26
C HIS A 92 -6.79 6.49 3.31
N ARG A 93 -7.41 7.63 3.63
CA ARG A 93 -7.20 8.88 2.88
C ARG A 93 -5.76 9.37 2.96
N LYS A 94 -5.38 10.23 2.02
CA LYS A 94 -4.01 10.76 1.88
C LYS A 94 -3.42 11.44 3.12
N THR A 95 -4.27 12.03 3.95
CA THR A 95 -3.89 12.73 5.19
C THR A 95 -3.84 11.84 6.43
N CYS A 96 -4.17 10.55 6.32
CA CYS A 96 -4.21 9.67 7.48
C CYS A 96 -2.80 9.38 8.02
N THR A 97 -2.52 9.86 9.23
CA THR A 97 -1.27 9.63 9.97
C THR A 97 -1.47 8.78 11.23
N ALA A 98 -2.64 8.16 11.37
CA ALA A 98 -3.23 7.77 12.66
C ALA A 98 -2.34 6.88 13.56
N PRO A 99 -2.02 7.33 14.79
CA PRO A 99 -1.90 6.46 15.95
C PRO A 99 -3.30 6.05 16.48
N GLN A 100 -3.34 5.04 17.35
CA GLN A 100 -4.52 4.31 17.87
C GLN A 100 -5.86 5.07 17.97
N THR A 101 -6.94 4.35 17.63
CA THR A 101 -8.35 4.82 17.62
C THR A 101 -8.85 5.42 18.94
N ALA A 102 -8.23 5.06 20.07
CA ALA A 102 -8.62 5.52 21.40
C ALA A 102 -8.04 6.91 21.78
N ASP A 103 -7.02 7.39 21.06
CA ASP A 103 -6.21 8.55 21.49
C ASP A 103 -6.46 9.85 20.71
N LEU A 104 -7.42 9.90 19.78
CA LEU A 104 -7.65 11.09 18.95
C LEU A 104 -9.14 11.44 18.76
N PRO A 105 -9.65 12.46 19.46
CA PRO A 105 -10.87 13.16 19.03
C PRO A 105 -10.67 14.00 17.75
N GLU A 106 -9.43 14.15 17.25
CA GLU A 106 -9.09 15.01 16.10
C GLU A 106 -8.52 14.26 14.86
N CYS A 107 -8.41 12.93 14.85
CA CYS A 107 -8.15 12.19 13.60
C CYS A 107 -9.45 12.16 12.81
N ASP A 108 -9.58 13.00 11.78
CA ASP A 108 -10.69 13.00 10.81
C ASP A 108 -10.66 11.80 9.85
N CYS A 109 -9.94 10.76 10.26
CA CYS A 109 -9.50 9.61 9.48
C CYS A 109 -10.70 8.74 9.11
N THR A 110 -11.29 9.05 7.96
CA THR A 110 -12.35 8.25 7.35
C THR A 110 -11.72 7.33 6.31
N PRO A 111 -11.63 6.01 6.54
CA PRO A 111 -11.17 5.07 5.53
C PRO A 111 -11.99 5.21 4.24
N GLU A 112 -11.36 4.94 3.10
CA GLU A 112 -12.09 4.74 1.86
C GLU A 112 -12.98 3.49 2.03
N PRO A 113 -14.25 3.53 1.61
CA PRO A 113 -15.07 2.34 1.61
C PRO A 113 -14.42 1.26 0.74
N PRO A 114 -14.57 -0.02 1.09
CA PRO A 114 -14.11 -1.08 0.21
C PRO A 114 -14.79 -0.94 -1.16
N PRO A 115 -14.12 -1.31 -2.26
CA PRO A 115 -14.75 -1.33 -3.57
C PRO A 115 -16.03 -2.19 -3.49
N PRO A 116 -17.10 -1.82 -4.21
CA PRO A 116 -18.29 -2.66 -4.28
C PRO A 116 -17.88 -4.04 -4.80
N PRO A 117 -18.48 -5.11 -4.27
CA PRO A 117 -18.12 -6.44 -4.72
C PRO A 117 -18.48 -6.58 -6.19
N ASP A 118 -17.60 -7.21 -6.95
CA ASP A 118 -17.81 -7.46 -8.38
C ASP A 118 -18.98 -8.45 -8.55
N GLU A 119 -20.11 -7.94 -9.01
CA GLU A 119 -21.32 -8.74 -9.20
C GLU A 119 -21.14 -9.86 -10.24
N GLU A 120 -20.27 -9.67 -11.23
CA GLU A 120 -20.01 -10.68 -12.26
C GLU A 120 -19.21 -11.85 -11.68
N LEU A 121 -18.21 -11.56 -10.85
CA LEU A 121 -17.49 -12.57 -10.06
C LEU A 121 -18.42 -13.27 -9.05
N ILE A 122 -19.31 -12.54 -8.37
CA ILE A 122 -20.28 -13.13 -7.44
C ILE A 122 -21.24 -14.09 -8.17
N ARG A 123 -21.74 -13.70 -9.35
CA ARG A 123 -22.69 -14.52 -10.13
C ARG A 123 -22.05 -15.76 -10.74
N THR A 124 -20.76 -15.71 -11.10
CA THR A 124 -20.06 -16.85 -11.72
C THR A 124 -19.40 -17.79 -10.72
N ALA A 125 -19.25 -17.40 -9.47
CA ALA A 125 -18.70 -18.24 -8.42
C ALA A 125 -19.79 -18.84 -7.52
N ALA A 126 -20.50 -19.87 -8.00
CA ALA A 126 -20.77 -20.97 -7.08
C ALA A 126 -19.44 -21.71 -6.94
N PRO A 127 -18.70 -21.60 -5.81
CA PRO A 127 -17.47 -22.35 -5.65
C PRO A 127 -17.82 -23.82 -5.82
N ARG A 128 -17.29 -24.45 -6.87
CA ARG A 128 -17.36 -25.91 -6.99
C ARG A 128 -16.44 -26.46 -5.92
N LEU A 129 -17.02 -26.74 -4.76
CA LEU A 129 -16.29 -27.34 -3.67
C LEU A 129 -15.73 -28.70 -4.14
N PRO A 130 -14.52 -29.07 -3.74
CA PRO A 130 -14.00 -30.41 -3.99
C PRO A 130 -14.97 -31.50 -3.50
N ALA A 131 -14.92 -32.68 -4.11
CA ALA A 131 -15.76 -33.80 -3.69
C ALA A 131 -15.56 -34.09 -2.19
N GLY A 132 -16.66 -34.11 -1.43
CA GLY A 132 -16.67 -34.37 0.02
C GLY A 132 -16.76 -33.12 0.92
N TRP A 133 -16.77 -31.92 0.35
CA TRP A 133 -16.99 -30.68 1.10
C TRP A 133 -18.45 -30.28 0.99
N HIS A 134 -19.07 -29.98 2.13
CA HIS A 134 -20.47 -29.58 2.22
C HIS A 134 -20.57 -28.23 2.94
N THR A 135 -21.46 -27.37 2.46
CA THR A 135 -21.89 -26.20 3.22
C THR A 135 -22.80 -26.68 4.35
N ALA A 136 -22.48 -26.32 5.59
CA ALA A 136 -23.25 -26.69 6.79
C ALA A 136 -24.67 -26.10 6.76
#